data_AF-A0AAV6GF57-F1
#
_entry.id   AF-A0AAV6GF57-F1
#
_cell.length_a   1.000
_cell.length_b   1.000
_cell.length_c   1.000
_cell.angle_alpha   90.00
_cell.angle_beta   90.00
_cell.angle_gamma   90.00
#
_symmetry.space_group_name_H-M   'P 1'
#
loop_
_entity.id
_entity.type
_entity.pdbx_description
1 polymer ?
#
loop_
_entity_poly.entity_id
_entity_poly.type
_entity_poly.pdbx_seq_one_letter_code
_entity_poly.pdbx_strand_id
1 'polypeptide(L)'
;MLCRLHLAALHYNENANRGQATTSTGDPLYKRSFPKFRKGECRARPVKTDATFMYCTGYLMDMIMEKVFVDPSSYADEILKINIPPDLSSQYEHPDKEEVIASYVSSIQSRGGSLKPYISSMGVRKLPSRHMRGSLPVSFYQGSLSTSSQNFCRLNTCND
;
A
#
# COMPACT_ATOMS: atom_id res chain seq x y z
N MET A 1 -17.83 -15.05 11.74
CA MET A 1 -18.48 -13.86 11.12
C MET A 1 -18.27 -12.57 11.91
N LEU A 2 -18.21 -12.61 13.24
CA LEU A 2 -18.15 -11.42 14.12
C LEU A 2 -16.95 -10.49 13.87
N CYS A 3 -15.73 -11.02 13.72
CA CYS A 3 -14.54 -10.19 13.47
C CYS A 3 -14.64 -9.37 12.17
N ARG A 4 -15.23 -9.95 11.10
CA ARG A 4 -15.43 -9.25 9.83
C ARG A 4 -16.42 -8.10 9.95
N LEU A 5 -17.47 -8.25 10.76
CA LEU A 5 -18.44 -7.19 11.03
C LEU A 5 -17.81 -6.04 11.82
N HIS A 6 -17.00 -6.33 12.84
CA HIS A 6 -16.28 -5.30 13.59
C HIS A 6 -15.30 -4.54 12.71
N LEU A 7 -14.55 -5.24 11.85
CA LEU A 7 -13.66 -4.60 10.88
C LEU A 7 -14.42 -3.69 9.91
N ALA A 8 -15.58 -4.13 9.43
CA ALA A 8 -16.43 -3.32 8.56
C ALA A 8 -16.97 -2.07 9.27
N ALA A 9 -17.37 -2.19 10.54
CA ALA A 9 -17.81 -1.07 11.35
C ALA A 9 -16.68 -0.05 11.59
N LEU A 10 -15.48 -0.52 11.97
CA LEU A 10 -14.30 0.34 12.12
C LEU A 10 -13.94 1.04 10.81
N HIS A 11 -13.93 0.31 9.69
CA HIS A 11 -13.68 0.88 8.38
C HIS A 11 -14.71 1.96 8.02
N TYR A 12 -15.99 1.69 8.27
CA TYR A 12 -17.06 2.66 8.04
C TYR A 12 -16.91 3.90 8.91
N ASN A 13 -16.69 3.73 10.22
CA ASN A 13 -16.54 4.85 11.16
C ASN A 13 -15.39 5.78 10.75
N GLU A 14 -14.25 5.22 10.32
CA GLU A 14 -13.11 6.00 9.84
C GLU A 14 -13.40 6.68 8.48
N ASN A 15 -14.13 6.01 7.57
CA ASN A 15 -14.20 6.43 6.16
C ASN A 15 -15.57 6.98 5.68
N ALA A 16 -16.58 7.04 6.54
CA ALA A 16 -17.94 7.49 6.17
C ALA A 16 -17.93 8.97 5.72
N ASN A 17 -17.22 9.81 6.47
CA ASN A 17 -17.21 11.27 6.30
C ASN A 17 -16.04 11.78 5.47
N ARG A 18 -15.49 10.96 4.57
CA ARG A 18 -14.42 11.39 3.65
C ARG A 18 -14.88 12.57 2.80
N GLY A 19 -14.10 13.65 2.85
CA GLY A 19 -14.29 14.86 2.07
C GLY A 19 -14.05 14.64 0.57
N GLN A 20 -14.28 15.69 -0.21
CA GLN A 20 -13.94 15.71 -1.63
C GLN A 20 -12.43 15.89 -1.80
N ALA A 21 -11.82 15.10 -2.69
CA ALA A 21 -10.41 15.21 -3.04
C ALA A 21 -10.16 16.52 -3.81
N THR A 22 -9.00 17.12 -3.58
CA THR A 22 -8.57 18.34 -4.25
C THR A 22 -7.27 18.11 -5.00
N THR A 23 -7.04 18.91 -6.04
CA THR A 23 -5.78 18.97 -6.78
C THR A 23 -4.71 19.67 -5.93
N SER A 24 -3.44 19.60 -6.32
CA SER A 24 -2.35 20.36 -5.67
C SER A 24 -2.59 21.87 -5.59
N THR A 25 -3.41 22.42 -6.50
CA THR A 25 -3.86 23.81 -6.53
C THR A 25 -5.06 24.10 -5.62
N GLY A 26 -5.63 23.09 -4.97
CA GLY A 26 -6.82 23.20 -4.12
C GLY A 26 -8.15 22.96 -4.84
N ASP A 27 -8.15 22.76 -6.16
CA ASP A 27 -9.39 22.63 -6.93
C ASP A 27 -10.09 21.26 -6.71
N PRO A 28 -11.42 21.23 -6.53
CA PRO A 28 -12.16 20.00 -6.27
C PRO A 28 -12.13 19.03 -7.47
N LEU A 29 -11.80 17.77 -7.20
CA LEU A 29 -11.72 16.72 -8.21
C LEU A 29 -13.08 16.08 -8.50
N TYR A 30 -13.36 15.90 -9.79
CA TYR A 30 -14.55 15.22 -10.29
C TYR A 30 -14.16 14.09 -11.25
N LYS A 31 -14.89 12.98 -11.19
CA LYS A 31 -14.80 11.91 -12.18
C LYS A 31 -16.03 11.88 -13.08
N ARG A 32 -15.79 11.53 -14.33
CA ARG A 32 -16.85 11.27 -15.30
C ARG A 32 -17.53 9.94 -14.98
N SER A 33 -18.86 9.93 -14.97
CA SER A 33 -19.66 8.72 -14.79
C SER A 33 -20.69 8.61 -15.91
N PHE A 34 -20.86 7.40 -16.44
CA PHE A 34 -21.85 7.08 -17.47
C PHE A 34 -22.82 6.03 -16.90
N PRO A 35 -23.91 6.44 -16.23
CA PRO A 35 -24.87 5.49 -15.68
C PRO A 35 -25.53 4.69 -16.81
N LYS A 36 -25.53 3.36 -16.69
CA LYS A 36 -26.08 2.44 -17.72
C LYS A 36 -27.51 2.80 -18.14
N PHE A 37 -28.35 3.23 -17.19
CA PHE A 37 -29.76 3.56 -17.47
C PHE A 37 -29.96 4.83 -18.30
N ARG A 38 -28.93 5.69 -18.42
CA ARG A 38 -29.03 6.99 -19.12
C ARG A 38 -28.49 6.98 -20.54
N LYS A 39 -28.36 5.79 -21.15
CA LYS A 39 -28.09 5.62 -22.60
C LYS A 39 -26.98 6.53 -23.16
N GLY A 40 -25.87 6.68 -22.42
CA GLY A 40 -24.70 7.48 -22.84
C GLY A 40 -24.59 8.88 -22.24
N GLU A 41 -25.57 9.35 -21.45
CA GLU A 41 -25.42 10.63 -20.74
C GLU A 41 -24.28 10.58 -19.71
N CYS A 42 -23.47 11.63 -19.73
CA CYS A 42 -22.33 11.84 -18.86
C CYS A 42 -22.73 12.69 -17.63
N ARG A 43 -22.29 12.27 -16.43
CA ARG A 43 -22.37 13.09 -15.21
C ARG A 43 -21.03 13.18 -14.49
N ALA A 44 -20.72 14.36 -13.98
CA ALA A 44 -19.64 14.55 -13.01
C ALA A 44 -20.07 14.00 -11.64
N ARG A 45 -19.16 13.30 -10.96
CA ARG A 45 -19.29 12.91 -9.56
C ARG A 45 -18.07 13.36 -8.77
N PRO A 46 -18.25 13.90 -7.54
CA PRO A 46 -17.13 14.25 -6.70
C PRO A 46 -16.28 13.02 -6.42
N VAL A 47 -14.96 13.18 -6.52
CA VAL A 47 -14.00 12.17 -6.10
C VAL A 47 -13.78 12.36 -4.61
N LYS A 48 -13.96 11.32 -3.80
CA LYS A 48 -13.66 11.39 -2.36
C LYS A 48 -12.15 11.26 -2.14
N THR A 49 -11.65 11.82 -1.04
CA THR A 49 -10.28 11.57 -0.56
C THR A 49 -10.04 10.07 -0.39
N ASP A 50 -8.78 9.65 -0.45
CA ASP A 50 -8.43 8.24 -0.29
C ASP A 50 -8.89 7.69 1.06
N ALA A 51 -9.22 6.40 1.09
CA ALA A 51 -9.59 5.73 2.32
C ALA A 51 -8.35 5.51 3.18
N THR A 52 -8.53 5.66 4.49
CA THR A 52 -7.49 5.39 5.48
C THR A 52 -7.81 4.09 6.22
N PHE A 53 -6.77 3.48 6.78
CA PHE A 53 -6.85 2.18 7.47
C PHE A 53 -6.15 2.24 8.83
N MET A 54 -6.27 3.38 9.52
CA MET A 54 -5.60 3.61 10.79
C MET A 54 -6.13 2.72 11.90
N TYR A 55 -7.41 2.34 11.84
CA TYR A 55 -7.99 1.29 12.68
C TYR A 55 -7.21 -0.04 12.61
N CYS A 56 -6.62 -0.39 11.46
CA CYS A 56 -5.76 -1.56 11.33
C CYS A 56 -4.35 -1.28 11.84
N THR A 57 -3.65 -0.31 11.25
CA THR A 57 -2.20 -0.20 11.42
C THR A 57 -1.77 0.50 12.71
N GLY A 58 -2.61 1.35 13.29
CA GLY A 58 -2.36 1.94 14.61
C GLY A 58 -3.03 1.07 15.66
N TYR A 59 -4.32 1.30 15.89
CA TYR A 59 -5.04 0.74 17.04
C TYR A 59 -5.00 -0.79 17.16
N LEU A 60 -5.26 -1.52 16.06
CA LEU A 60 -5.33 -2.98 16.15
C LEU A 60 -3.94 -3.63 16.21
N MET A 61 -3.00 -3.22 15.35
CA MET A 61 -1.63 -3.76 15.40
C MET A 61 -0.93 -3.42 16.72
N ASP A 62 -1.05 -2.18 17.20
CA ASP A 62 -0.42 -1.76 18.46
C ASP A 62 -1.00 -2.56 19.64
N MET A 63 -2.32 -2.74 19.69
CA MET A 63 -2.97 -3.54 20.73
C MET A 63 -2.56 -5.01 20.67
N ILE A 64 -2.44 -5.59 19.46
CA ILE A 64 -1.99 -6.97 19.29
C ILE A 64 -0.55 -7.11 19.79
N MET A 65 0.34 -6.19 19.44
CA MET A 65 1.72 -6.22 19.91
C MET A 65 1.81 -6.04 21.42
N GLU A 66 1.05 -5.11 22.01
CA GLU A 66 1.08 -4.82 23.44
C GLU A 66 0.43 -5.91 24.30
N LYS A 67 -0.68 -6.51 23.84
CA LYS A 67 -1.50 -7.43 24.66
C LYS A 67 -1.28 -8.90 24.33
N VAL A 68 -0.94 -9.22 23.08
CA VAL A 68 -0.83 -10.61 22.60
C VAL A 68 0.62 -11.00 22.44
N PHE A 69 1.47 -10.12 21.91
CA PHE A 69 2.89 -10.39 21.65
C PHE A 69 3.82 -9.63 22.61
N VAL A 70 3.53 -9.73 23.93
CA VAL A 70 4.31 -9.04 24.99
C VAL A 70 5.81 -9.38 24.93
N ASP A 71 6.15 -10.63 24.58
CA ASP A 71 7.51 -11.04 24.22
C ASP A 71 7.53 -11.69 22.82
N PRO A 72 7.96 -10.95 21.79
CA PRO A 72 8.11 -11.47 20.43
C PRO A 72 9.08 -12.65 20.34
N SER A 73 10.06 -12.75 21.25
CA SER A 73 11.11 -13.76 21.24
C SER A 73 10.55 -15.16 21.50
N SER A 74 9.51 -15.26 22.34
CA SER A 74 8.85 -16.52 22.67
C SER A 74 8.26 -17.26 21.45
N TYR A 75 7.93 -16.53 20.37
CA TYR A 75 7.36 -17.09 19.16
C TYR A 75 8.39 -17.32 18.04
N ALA A 76 9.62 -16.83 18.19
CA ALA A 76 10.62 -16.85 17.13
C ALA A 76 10.92 -18.29 16.64
N ASP A 77 11.13 -19.22 17.57
CA ASP A 77 11.40 -20.62 17.26
C ASP A 77 10.22 -21.32 16.60
N GLU A 78 8.99 -20.92 16.89
CA GLU A 78 7.78 -21.47 16.26
C GLU A 78 7.54 -20.89 14.87
N ILE A 79 7.77 -19.59 14.69
CA ILE A 79 7.65 -18.91 13.40
C ILE A 79 8.66 -19.48 12.40
N LEU A 80 9.91 -19.73 12.83
CA LEU A 80 10.95 -20.32 11.98
C LEU A 80 10.64 -21.76 11.55
N LYS A 81 9.77 -22.47 12.28
CA LYS A 81 9.30 -23.81 11.91
C LYS A 81 8.20 -23.78 10.85
N ILE A 82 7.59 -22.63 10.57
CA ILE A 82 6.55 -22.51 9.54
C ILE A 82 7.21 -22.70 8.18
N ASN A 83 6.96 -23.86 7.56
CA ASN A 83 7.36 -24.10 6.19
C ASN A 83 6.50 -23.24 5.26
N ILE A 84 7.07 -22.16 4.74
CA ILE A 84 6.41 -21.30 3.76
C ILE A 84 6.52 -22.00 2.40
N PRO A 85 5.40 -22.49 1.82
CA PRO A 85 5.44 -23.11 0.51
C PRO A 85 5.96 -22.09 -0.51
N PRO A 86 6.74 -22.54 -1.50
CA PRO A 86 7.19 -21.64 -2.56
C PRO A 86 5.97 -21.06 -3.29
N ASP A 87 6.10 -19.81 -3.75
CA ASP A 87 5.03 -19.16 -4.51
C ASP A 87 4.64 -20.01 -5.71
N LEU A 88 3.34 -20.10 -6.02
CA LEU A 88 2.87 -20.87 -7.17
C LEU A 88 3.56 -20.45 -8.48
N SER A 89 3.91 -19.17 -8.60
CA SER A 89 4.60 -18.61 -9.76
C SER A 89 6.04 -19.09 -9.91
N SER A 90 6.70 -19.50 -8.82
CA SER A 90 8.08 -20.00 -8.84
C SER A 90 8.24 -21.29 -9.65
N GLN A 91 7.13 -21.98 -9.95
CA GLN A 91 7.11 -23.18 -10.80
C GLN A 91 7.22 -22.84 -12.29
N TYR A 92 7.10 -21.57 -12.68
CA TYR A 92 7.11 -21.11 -14.06
C TYR A 92 8.37 -20.30 -14.34
N GLU A 93 8.87 -20.39 -15.57
CA GLU A 93 9.90 -19.49 -16.05
C GLU A 93 9.33 -18.06 -16.16
N HIS A 94 10.06 -17.09 -15.59
CA HIS A 94 9.68 -15.69 -15.65
C HIS A 94 10.43 -15.03 -16.81
N PRO A 95 9.73 -14.53 -17.85
CA PRO A 95 10.36 -13.80 -18.93
C PRO A 95 11.05 -12.54 -18.42
N ASP A 96 12.10 -12.12 -19.11
CA ASP A 96 12.83 -10.91 -18.77
C ASP A 96 11.89 -9.69 -18.83
N LYS A 97 12.17 -8.72 -17.96
CA LYS A 97 11.34 -7.51 -17.84
C LYS A 97 11.21 -6.78 -19.18
N GLU A 98 12.29 -6.73 -19.94
CA GLU A 98 12.37 -6.11 -21.26
C GLU A 98 11.46 -6.81 -22.28
N GLU A 99 11.41 -8.14 -22.23
CA GLU A 99 10.55 -8.96 -23.08
C GLU A 99 9.06 -8.74 -22.76
N VAL A 100 8.71 -8.70 -21.48
CA VAL A 100 7.33 -8.40 -21.03
C VAL A 100 6.90 -7.02 -21.49
N ILE A 101 7.78 -6.01 -21.40
CA ILE A 101 7.51 -4.66 -21.86
C ILE A 101 7.33 -4.64 -23.38
N ALA A 102 8.20 -5.30 -24.15
CA ALA A 102 8.12 -5.35 -25.61
C ALA A 102 6.83 -6.04 -26.10
N SER A 103 6.47 -7.17 -25.49
CA SER A 103 5.22 -7.91 -25.76
C SER A 103 3.99 -7.04 -25.50
N TYR A 104 3.96 -6.33 -24.37
CA TYR A 104 2.87 -5.40 -24.04
C TYR A 104 2.74 -4.27 -25.05
N VAL A 105 3.85 -3.60 -25.40
CA VAL A 105 3.85 -2.49 -26.37
C VAL A 105 3.37 -2.97 -27.76
N SER A 106 3.85 -4.13 -28.21
CA SER A 106 3.41 -4.76 -29.45
C SER A 106 1.91 -5.09 -29.45
N SER A 107 1.38 -5.65 -28.35
CA SER A 107 -0.05 -5.93 -28.21
C SER A 107 -0.93 -4.68 -28.24
N ILE A 108 -0.44 -3.53 -27.77
CA ILE A 108 -1.21 -2.29 -27.79
C ILE A 108 -1.23 -1.67 -29.19
N GLN A 109 -0.08 -1.66 -29.88
CA GLN A 109 0.06 -1.13 -31.24
C GLN A 109 -0.79 -1.92 -32.24
N SER A 110 -0.79 -3.26 -32.14
CA SER A 110 -1.61 -4.14 -32.99
C SER A 110 -3.13 -3.95 -32.79
N ARG A 111 -3.56 -3.50 -31.61
CA ARG A 111 -4.97 -3.17 -31.31
C ARG A 111 -5.39 -1.76 -31.75
N GLY A 112 -4.54 -1.06 -32.51
CA GLY A 112 -4.80 0.32 -32.95
C GLY A 112 -4.76 1.35 -31.81
N GLY A 113 -4.24 0.96 -30.64
CA GLY A 113 -4.03 1.88 -29.53
C GLY A 113 -2.77 2.71 -29.74
N SER A 114 -2.90 4.04 -29.77
CA SER A 114 -1.74 4.92 -29.66
C SER A 114 -1.29 4.97 -28.21
N LEU A 115 -0.14 4.36 -27.88
CA LEU A 115 0.63 4.74 -26.69
C LEU A 115 1.13 6.17 -26.94
N LYS A 116 0.33 7.17 -26.57
CA LYS A 116 0.87 8.52 -26.42
C LYS A 116 2.04 8.42 -25.43
N PRO A 117 3.20 9.05 -25.71
CA PRO A 117 4.36 8.99 -24.82
C PRO A 117 4.07 9.84 -23.57
N TYR A 118 3.21 9.35 -22.69
CA TYR A 118 2.96 9.88 -21.35
C TYR A 118 3.67 9.00 -20.32
N ILE A 119 4.89 8.56 -20.65
CA ILE A 119 5.77 7.79 -19.76
C ILE A 119 7.11 8.53 -19.54
N SER A 120 7.41 9.57 -20.32
CA SER A 120 8.56 10.45 -20.07
C SER A 120 8.31 11.45 -18.91
N SER A 121 7.06 11.89 -18.71
CA SER A 121 6.71 12.87 -17.66
C SER A 121 6.24 12.25 -16.34
N MET A 122 5.85 10.97 -16.34
CA MET A 122 5.76 10.20 -15.11
C MET A 122 7.09 9.50 -14.92
N GLY A 123 8.05 10.23 -14.35
CA GLY A 123 9.15 9.58 -13.65
C GLY A 123 8.51 8.46 -12.84
N VAL A 124 8.95 7.21 -13.10
CA VAL A 124 8.48 6.04 -12.38
C VAL A 124 8.54 6.45 -10.93
N ARG A 125 7.37 6.70 -10.31
CA ARG A 125 7.30 6.73 -8.88
C ARG A 125 7.66 5.30 -8.55
N LYS A 126 8.94 5.04 -8.26
CA LYS A 126 9.30 4.11 -7.20
C LYS A 126 8.30 4.48 -6.13
N LEU A 127 7.27 3.64 -5.95
CA LEU A 127 6.57 3.64 -4.68
C LEU A 127 7.72 3.70 -3.68
N PRO A 128 7.83 4.76 -2.87
CA PRO A 128 8.94 4.85 -1.96
C PRO A 128 8.92 3.53 -1.21
N SER A 129 9.97 2.72 -1.43
CA SER A 129 10.23 1.58 -0.56
C SER A 129 10.13 2.20 0.81
N ARG A 130 9.16 1.74 1.63
CA ARG A 130 8.84 2.31 2.94
C ARG A 130 10.07 2.13 3.83
N HIS A 131 11.06 2.96 3.59
CA HIS A 131 12.17 3.21 4.44
C HIS A 131 11.64 4.28 5.37
N MET A 132 11.26 3.84 6.57
CA MET A 132 11.05 4.72 7.71
C MET A 132 12.34 5.53 7.91
N ARG A 133 12.43 6.69 7.26
CA ARG A 133 13.40 7.73 7.61
C ARG A 133 12.59 8.88 8.18
N GLY A 134 12.33 8.75 9.48
CA GLY A 134 11.99 9.89 10.31
C GLY A 134 13.16 10.85 10.33
N SER A 135 12.89 12.09 9.99
CA SER A 135 13.67 13.24 10.43
C SER A 135 12.75 14.44 10.42
N LEU A 136 12.37 14.88 11.63
CA LEU A 136 12.29 16.26 12.13
C LEU A 136 11.34 16.30 13.35
N PRO A 137 11.54 17.23 14.29
CA PRO A 137 12.72 17.44 15.13
C PRO A 137 12.49 16.87 16.54
N VAL A 138 13.57 16.43 17.18
CA VAL A 138 13.60 16.10 18.61
C VAL A 138 13.51 17.40 19.40
N SER A 139 12.40 17.63 20.10
CA SER A 139 12.39 18.46 21.30
C SER A 139 11.90 17.64 22.48
N PHE A 140 12.89 17.15 23.23
CA PHE A 140 12.89 16.85 24.65
C PHE A 140 11.76 15.97 25.20
N TYR A 141 12.06 14.68 25.33
CA TYR A 141 11.73 13.94 26.55
C TYR A 141 12.94 13.06 26.90
N GLN A 142 13.68 13.44 27.95
CA GLN A 142 14.76 12.64 28.51
C GLN A 142 14.15 11.38 29.13
N GLY A 143 14.40 10.23 28.51
CA GLY A 143 14.08 8.91 29.03
C GLY A 143 15.10 7.91 28.50
N SER A 144 16.08 7.58 29.33
CA SER A 144 17.17 6.64 29.06
C SER A 144 16.63 5.24 28.75
N LEU A 145 16.89 4.72 27.55
CA LEU A 145 16.65 3.31 27.20
C LEU A 145 17.88 2.71 26.51
N SER A 146 18.20 1.49 26.95
CA SER A 146 19.42 0.72 26.74
C SER A 146 19.56 0.16 25.32
N THR A 147 20.81 -0.15 24.99
CA THR A 147 21.41 -0.47 23.67
C THR A 147 20.92 -1.76 22.97
N SER A 148 19.77 -2.33 23.31
CA SER A 148 19.38 -3.66 22.80
C SER A 148 18.52 -3.67 21.52
N SER A 149 17.98 -2.52 21.07
CA SER A 149 17.01 -2.47 19.96
C SER A 149 17.58 -2.17 18.57
N GLN A 150 18.90 -2.07 18.40
CA GLN A 150 19.49 -1.74 17.08
C GLN A 150 19.65 -2.94 16.12
N ASN A 151 19.44 -4.18 16.58
CA ASN A 151 19.77 -5.36 15.78
C ASN A 151 18.63 -5.94 14.93
N PHE A 152 17.39 -5.46 15.05
CA PHE A 152 16.27 -6.06 14.31
C PHE A 152 16.08 -5.51 12.88
N CYS A 153 16.65 -4.34 12.55
CA CYS A 153 16.47 -3.70 11.24
C CYS A 153 17.59 -3.96 10.22
N ARG A 154 18.59 -4.81 10.52
CA ARG A 154 19.79 -4.98 9.67
C ARG A 154 19.89 -6.26 8.84
N LEU A 155 18.90 -7.14 8.85
CA LEU A 155 19.00 -8.44 8.17
C LEU A 155 18.45 -8.53 6.74
N ASN A 156 17.91 -7.45 6.16
CA ASN A 156 17.35 -7.46 4.80
C ASN A 156 18.01 -6.45 3.85
N THR A 157 19.33 -6.52 3.73
CA THR A 157 20.03 -6.04 2.53
C THR A 157 20.97 -7.15 2.05
N CYS A 158 20.48 -7.97 1.14
CA CYS A 158 21.33 -8.80 0.28
C CYS A 158 22.23 -7.88 -0.55
N ASN A 159 23.54 -8.12 -0.50
CA ASN A 159 24.48 -7.75 -1.56
C ASN A 159 24.98 -9.05 -2.17
N ASP A 160 25.05 -9.02 -3.51
CA ASP A 160 25.74 -9.86 -4.48
C ASP A 160 25.41 -11.35 -4.56
#